data_AF-V5HIH9-F1
#
_entry.id   AF-V5HIH9-F1
#
_cell.length_a   1.000
_cell.length_b   1.000
_cell.length_c   1.000
_cell.angle_alpha   90.00
_cell.angle_beta   90.00
_cell.angle_gamma   90.00
#
_symmetry.space_group_name_H-M   'P 1'
#
loop_
_entity.id
_entity.type
_entity.pdbx_description
1 polymer ?
#
loop_
_entity_poly.entity_id
_entity_poly.type
_entity_poly.pdbx_seq_one_letter_code
_entity_poly.pdbx_strand_id
1 'polypeptide(L)'
;EDENATRVVQMNATQWVKWRTYNVTDPFRGNHPLQCENFKVIEKRTSTNYSLQYGYRSGNSWNTINETLILKDLYWHGFRNDMYFKRTPVGIPDHNLVLYSNYENCTVLRIPMRNQGERHCDLWMANLTLSQETPDDCLNRFFEYCNTTQIYRVYYPNCTN
;
A
#
# COMPACT_ATOMS: atom_id res chain seq x y z
N GLU A 1 -11.56 4.09 -15.79
CA GLU A 1 -10.31 3.46 -15.32
C GLU A 1 -10.27 3.36 -13.81
N ASP A 2 -10.17 2.13 -13.31
CA ASP A 2 -10.10 1.79 -11.88
C ASP A 2 -8.65 1.64 -11.39
N GLU A 3 -7.70 2.00 -12.25
CA GLU A 3 -6.25 1.85 -12.03
C GLU A 3 -5.54 3.21 -11.85
N ASN A 4 -6.27 4.32 -11.80
CA ASN A 4 -5.69 5.66 -11.80
C ASN A 4 -5.13 6.06 -10.43
N ALA A 5 -3.81 5.96 -10.28
CA ALA A 5 -3.07 6.32 -9.08
C ALA A 5 -3.24 7.80 -8.67
N THR A 6 -3.53 8.69 -9.62
CA THR A 6 -3.80 10.12 -9.29
C THR A 6 -5.06 10.25 -8.44
N ARG A 7 -6.09 9.44 -8.70
CA ARG A 7 -7.33 9.45 -7.91
C ARG A 7 -7.12 8.82 -6.53
N VAL A 8 -6.29 7.78 -6.44
CA VAL A 8 -5.93 7.14 -5.16
C VAL A 8 -5.28 8.15 -4.21
N VAL A 9 -4.28 8.91 -4.68
CA VAL A 9 -3.61 9.92 -3.82
C VAL A 9 -4.51 11.10 -3.45
N GLN A 10 -5.58 11.33 -4.21
CA GLN A 10 -6.54 12.41 -3.98
C GLN A 10 -7.63 12.06 -2.96
N MET A 11 -7.74 10.80 -2.53
CA MET A 11 -8.75 10.37 -1.53
C MET A 11 -8.59 11.04 -0.15
N ASN A 12 -7.58 11.91 0.04
CA ASN A 12 -7.30 12.71 1.24
C ASN A 12 -7.48 11.96 2.57
N ALA A 13 -7.06 10.69 2.58
CA ALA A 13 -7.20 9.79 3.71
C ALA A 13 -5.90 9.01 3.90
N THR A 14 -5.57 8.70 5.16
CA THR A 14 -4.52 7.72 5.45
C THR A 14 -4.98 6.36 4.92
N GLN A 15 -4.16 5.78 4.05
CA GLN A 15 -4.34 4.45 3.50
C GLN A 15 -3.65 3.43 4.40
N TRP A 16 -4.33 2.36 4.76
CA TRP A 16 -3.80 1.35 5.67
C TRP A 16 -3.78 0.00 4.98
N VAL A 17 -2.69 -0.74 5.15
CA VAL A 17 -2.55 -2.09 4.62
C VAL A 17 -3.39 -3.01 5.51
N LYS A 18 -4.50 -3.52 4.98
CA LYS A 18 -5.34 -4.47 5.71
C LYS A 18 -4.80 -5.89 5.55
N TRP A 19 -4.52 -6.26 4.30
CA TRP A 19 -4.02 -7.58 3.90
C TRP A 19 -2.85 -7.44 2.93
N ARG A 20 -1.95 -8.42 2.93
CA ARG A 20 -0.89 -8.56 1.94
C ARG A 20 -0.59 -10.02 1.62
N THR A 21 0.10 -10.28 0.52
CA THR A 21 0.44 -11.66 0.07
C THR A 21 1.93 -12.00 0.12
N TYR A 22 2.67 -11.34 0.99
CA TYR A 22 4.10 -11.50 1.17
C TYR A 22 4.50 -11.22 2.60
N ASN A 23 5.70 -11.68 2.99
CA ASN A 23 6.20 -11.42 4.33
C ASN A 23 7.14 -10.22 4.34
N VAL A 24 7.00 -9.35 5.33
CA VAL A 24 7.95 -8.26 5.60
C VAL A 24 8.21 -8.24 7.09
N THR A 25 9.49 -8.23 7.43
CA THR A 25 10.02 -8.08 8.77
C THR A 25 10.93 -6.86 8.85
N ASP A 26 11.15 -6.37 10.07
CA ASP A 26 12.12 -5.31 10.35
C ASP A 26 13.46 -5.91 10.82
N PRO A 27 14.46 -6.06 9.94
CA PRO A 27 15.75 -6.65 10.32
C PRO A 27 16.51 -5.79 11.33
N PHE A 28 16.21 -4.48 11.42
CA PHE A 28 16.89 -3.57 12.35
C PHE A 28 16.32 -3.61 13.77
N ARG A 29 15.13 -4.21 13.96
CA ARG A 29 14.41 -4.21 15.23
C ARG A 29 13.92 -5.59 15.61
N GLY A 30 14.85 -6.55 15.65
CA GLY A 30 14.56 -7.91 16.14
C GLY A 30 13.83 -8.81 15.13
N ASN A 31 13.80 -8.45 13.85
CA ASN A 31 13.18 -9.22 12.77
C ASN A 31 11.69 -9.50 12.99
N HIS A 32 10.99 -8.61 13.70
CA HIS A 32 9.56 -8.72 13.92
C HIS A 32 8.78 -8.47 12.62
N PRO A 33 7.67 -9.20 12.38
CA PRO A 33 6.76 -8.89 11.28
C PRO A 33 6.25 -7.46 11.37
N LEU A 34 6.22 -6.76 10.23
CA LEU A 34 5.60 -5.45 10.16
C LEU A 34 4.08 -5.57 10.29
N GLN A 35 3.50 -4.70 11.11
CA GLN A 35 2.06 -4.59 11.34
C GLN A 35 1.64 -3.13 11.25
N CYS A 36 0.33 -2.89 11.19
CA CYS A 36 -0.25 -1.55 11.26
C CYS A 36 0.34 -0.56 10.22
N GLU A 37 0.71 -1.08 9.05
CA GLU A 37 1.32 -0.30 7.99
C GLU A 37 0.31 0.68 7.39
N ASN A 38 0.72 1.94 7.26
CA ASN A 38 -0.10 3.01 6.74
C ASN A 38 0.69 4.04 5.96
N PHE A 39 0.00 4.68 5.02
CA PHE A 39 0.55 5.63 4.06
C PHE A 39 -0.32 6.88 4.03
N LYS A 40 0.30 8.03 4.27
CA LYS A 40 -0.39 9.32 4.25
C LYS A 40 0.35 10.29 3.34
N VAL A 41 -0.34 10.80 2.33
CA VAL A 41 0.17 11.91 1.54
C VAL A 41 0.16 13.17 2.42
N ILE A 42 1.32 13.77 2.61
CA ILE A 42 1.50 14.96 3.46
C ILE A 42 1.37 16.22 2.62
N GLU A 43 1.97 16.22 1.44
CA GLU A 43 2.08 17.41 0.61
C GLU A 43 2.18 17.02 -0.87
N LYS A 44 1.53 17.81 -1.72
CA LYS A 44 1.72 17.77 -3.18
C LYS A 44 2.81 18.76 -3.58
N ARG A 45 3.96 18.26 -4.07
CA ARG A 45 5.09 19.08 -4.52
C ARG A 45 4.94 19.51 -5.97
N THR A 46 4.51 18.58 -6.83
CA THR A 46 4.24 18.85 -8.26
C THR A 46 2.98 18.11 -8.71
N SER A 47 2.67 18.11 -10.01
CA SER A 47 1.56 17.32 -10.56
C SER A 47 1.77 15.81 -10.46
N THR A 48 2.99 15.33 -10.20
CA THR A 48 3.36 13.91 -10.11
C THR A 48 4.13 13.56 -8.84
N ASN A 49 4.67 14.53 -8.11
CA ASN A 49 5.57 14.30 -6.98
C ASN A 49 4.91 14.75 -5.66
N TYR A 50 4.98 13.89 -4.65
CA TYR A 50 4.32 14.05 -3.36
C TYR A 50 5.26 13.67 -2.21
N SER A 51 5.14 14.38 -1.09
CA SER A 51 5.69 13.95 0.19
C SER A 51 4.76 12.87 0.76
N LEU A 52 5.28 11.65 0.97
CA LEU A 52 4.53 10.52 1.52
C LEU A 52 5.10 10.16 2.89
N GLN A 53 4.24 9.92 3.87
CA GLN A 53 4.63 9.37 5.16
C GLN A 53 4.24 7.90 5.22
N TYR A 54 5.21 7.04 5.51
CA TYR A 54 5.03 5.61 5.74
C TYR A 54 5.16 5.30 7.24
N GLY A 55 4.05 4.96 7.88
CA GLY A 55 3.98 4.51 9.27
C GLY A 55 3.88 2.99 9.37
N TYR A 56 4.52 2.38 10.35
CA TYR A 56 4.39 0.96 10.63
C TYR A 56 4.74 0.63 12.09
N ARG A 57 4.25 -0.51 12.58
CA ARG A 57 4.61 -1.08 13.87
C ARG A 57 5.55 -2.28 13.67
N SER A 58 6.63 -2.30 14.43
CA SER A 58 7.57 -3.42 14.52
C SER A 58 7.68 -3.83 15.99
N GLY A 59 7.21 -5.04 16.31
CA GLY A 59 6.99 -5.45 17.70
C GLY A 59 6.01 -4.49 18.40
N ASN A 60 6.48 -3.85 19.48
CA ASN A 60 5.71 -2.87 20.26
C ASN A 60 6.03 -1.41 19.89
N SER A 61 6.90 -1.16 18.91
CA SER A 61 7.36 0.18 18.56
C SER A 61 6.72 0.69 17.27
N TRP A 62 6.20 1.91 17.31
CA TRP A 62 5.79 2.66 16.13
C TRP A 62 6.98 3.33 15.47
N ASN A 63 6.98 3.33 14.14
CA ASN A 63 8.01 3.92 13.30
C ASN A 63 7.35 4.69 12.17
N THR A 64 8.01 5.77 11.76
CA THR A 64 7.56 6.64 10.68
C THR A 64 8.75 7.00 9.80
N ILE A 65 8.57 6.85 8.49
CA ILE A 65 9.57 7.19 7.47
C ILE A 65 8.93 8.21 6.52
N ASN A 66 9.67 9.26 6.19
CA ASN A 66 9.29 10.19 5.14
C ASN A 66 9.87 9.71 3.82
N GLU A 67 9.00 9.57 2.82
CA GLU A 67 9.30 9.07 1.48
C GLU A 67 8.88 10.09 0.42
N THR A 68 9.42 9.92 -0.78
CA THR A 68 8.95 10.64 -1.96
C THR A 68 8.11 9.69 -2.81
N LEU A 69 6.86 10.07 -3.07
CA LEU A 69 5.96 9.35 -3.98
C LEU A 69 5.96 10.04 -5.35
N ILE A 70 6.23 9.26 -6.40
CA ILE A 70 6.18 9.74 -7.79
C ILE A 70 5.15 8.93 -8.56
N LEU A 71 4.17 9.61 -9.15
CA LEU A 71 3.18 8.99 -10.03
C LEU A 71 3.76 8.78 -11.44
N LYS A 72 3.59 7.58 -11.99
CA LYS A 72 4.07 7.21 -13.34
C LYS A 72 2.95 6.63 -14.19
N ASP A 73 3.05 6.82 -15.50
CA ASP A 73 2.28 6.10 -16.52
C ASP A 73 3.14 4.91 -16.97
N LEU A 74 2.81 3.73 -16.46
CA LEU A 74 3.42 2.47 -16.90
C LEU A 74 2.61 1.91 -18.05
N TYR A 75 3.30 1.36 -19.05
CA TYR A 75 2.69 0.76 -20.24
C TYR A 75 1.90 1.73 -21.14
N TRP A 76 2.08 3.05 -20.97
CA TRP A 76 1.62 4.08 -21.90
C TRP A 76 0.10 4.11 -22.05
N HIS A 77 -0.63 3.98 -20.94
CA HIS A 77 -2.09 4.00 -20.95
C HIS A 77 -2.68 5.41 -21.14
N GLY A 78 -1.86 6.46 -21.07
CA GLY A 78 -2.31 7.85 -21.14
C GLY A 78 -2.77 8.41 -19.79
N PHE A 79 -2.62 7.63 -18.71
CA PHE A 79 -2.89 8.04 -17.34
C PHE A 79 -1.90 7.39 -16.37
N ARG A 80 -1.73 8.00 -15.19
CA ARG A 80 -0.79 7.51 -14.19
C ARG A 80 -1.43 6.38 -13.40
N ASN A 81 -0.94 5.16 -13.57
CA ASN A 81 -1.41 3.94 -12.90
C ASN A 81 -0.43 3.41 -11.85
N ASP A 82 0.76 4.00 -11.73
CA ASP A 82 1.80 3.52 -10.82
C ASP A 82 2.14 4.54 -9.73
N MET A 83 2.37 4.01 -8.53
CA MET A 83 2.88 4.75 -7.37
C MET A 83 4.33 4.32 -7.10
N TYR A 84 5.29 5.11 -7.56
CA TYR A 84 6.71 4.81 -7.36
C TYR A 84 7.21 5.36 -6.02
N PHE A 85 7.41 4.47 -5.06
CA PHE A 85 7.97 4.78 -3.73
C PHE A 85 8.52 3.51 -3.09
N LYS A 86 9.26 3.68 -1.99
CA LYS A 86 9.84 2.56 -1.24
C LYS A 86 8.77 1.89 -0.38
N ARG A 87 8.42 0.64 -0.71
CA ARG A 87 7.34 -0.07 -0.01
C ARG A 87 7.73 -0.61 1.37
N THR A 88 8.99 -0.94 1.62
CA THR A 88 9.43 -1.56 2.89
C THR A 88 10.48 -0.70 3.59
N PRO A 89 10.69 -0.80 4.92
CA PRO A 89 11.65 0.04 5.64
C PRO A 89 13.09 -0.05 5.15
N VAL A 90 13.48 -1.19 4.58
CA VAL A 90 14.85 -1.47 4.13
C VAL A 90 15.00 -1.55 2.61
N GLY A 91 13.89 -1.50 1.87
CA GLY A 91 13.90 -1.57 0.42
C GLY A 91 14.45 -0.31 -0.25
N ILE A 92 14.38 -0.31 -1.57
CA ILE A 92 14.57 0.87 -2.42
C ILE A 92 13.22 1.24 -3.06
N PRO A 93 13.06 2.48 -3.57
CA PRO A 93 11.88 2.84 -4.35
C PRO A 93 11.68 1.90 -5.54
N ASP A 94 10.44 1.44 -5.74
CA ASP A 94 10.05 0.58 -6.84
C ASP A 94 8.58 0.86 -7.24
N HIS A 95 8.11 0.19 -8.27
CA HIS A 95 6.76 0.34 -8.83
C HIS A 95 5.70 -0.31 -7.95
N ASN A 96 4.73 0.45 -7.44
CA ASN A 96 3.57 -0.08 -6.73
C ASN A 96 2.35 0.19 -7.60
N LEU A 97 2.09 -0.74 -8.52
CA LEU A 97 1.09 -0.58 -9.58
C LEU A 97 -0.33 -0.71 -9.00
N VAL A 98 -1.21 0.23 -9.33
CA VAL A 98 -2.63 0.14 -8.97
C VAL A 98 -3.31 -0.86 -9.89
N LEU A 99 -3.83 -1.95 -9.32
CA LEU A 99 -4.59 -2.97 -10.05
C LEU A 99 -6.09 -2.67 -10.03
N TYR A 100 -6.56 -2.07 -8.95
CA TYR A 100 -7.96 -1.69 -8.78
C TYR A 100 -8.11 -0.69 -7.64
N SER A 101 -9.04 0.24 -7.76
CA SER A 101 -9.48 1.12 -6.69
C SER A 101 -10.92 1.50 -6.93
N ASN A 102 -11.74 1.46 -5.87
CA ASN A 102 -13.08 2.04 -5.93
C ASN A 102 -13.07 3.56 -5.75
N TYR A 103 -11.90 4.15 -5.46
CA TYR A 103 -11.70 5.59 -5.21
C TYR A 103 -12.50 6.18 -4.06
N GLU A 104 -13.05 5.33 -3.19
CA GLU A 104 -13.78 5.73 -2.00
C GLU A 104 -13.00 5.33 -0.77
N ASN A 105 -12.65 4.04 -0.69
CA ASN A 105 -12.10 3.48 0.54
C ASN A 105 -11.21 2.27 0.36
N CYS A 106 -11.07 1.71 -0.84
CA CYS A 106 -10.30 0.50 -1.05
C CYS A 106 -9.46 0.54 -2.32
N THR A 107 -8.24 0.04 -2.23
CA THR A 107 -7.28 -0.03 -3.35
C THR A 107 -6.47 -1.32 -3.28
N VAL A 108 -6.32 -2.00 -4.41
CA VAL A 108 -5.48 -3.18 -4.59
C VAL A 108 -4.24 -2.79 -5.38
N LEU A 109 -3.07 -3.07 -4.83
CA LEU A 109 -1.79 -2.78 -5.47
C LEU A 109 -1.03 -4.06 -5.76
N ARG A 110 -0.31 -4.07 -6.89
CA ARG A 110 0.75 -5.03 -7.14
C ARG A 110 2.06 -4.49 -6.59
N ILE A 111 2.71 -5.31 -5.78
CA ILE A 111 3.95 -4.98 -5.09
C ILE A 111 5.06 -5.91 -5.60
N PRO A 112 6.17 -5.38 -6.13
CA PRO A 112 7.33 -6.18 -6.50
C PRO A 112 8.10 -6.57 -5.23
N MET A 113 8.32 -7.87 -5.02
CA MET A 113 9.22 -8.38 -3.98
C MET A 113 10.30 -9.23 -4.64
N ARG A 114 11.42 -8.59 -4.98
CA ARG A 114 12.54 -9.20 -5.75
C ARG A 114 13.01 -10.55 -5.22
N ASN A 115 12.88 -10.80 -3.92
CA ASN A 115 13.36 -12.01 -3.25
C ASN A 115 12.24 -13.00 -2.87
N GLN A 116 10.97 -12.73 -3.20
CA GLN A 116 9.82 -13.57 -2.79
C GLN A 116 8.98 -14.08 -3.98
N GLY A 117 9.41 -13.78 -5.21
CA GLY A 117 8.71 -14.17 -6.43
C GLY A 117 7.93 -13.03 -7.05
N GLU A 118 7.04 -13.37 -7.97
CA GLU A 118 6.22 -12.42 -8.69
C GLU A 118 4.80 -12.36 -8.12
N ARG A 119 4.07 -11.27 -8.41
CA ARG A 119 2.63 -11.08 -8.14
C ARG A 119 2.23 -10.97 -6.67
N HIS A 120 3.05 -10.29 -5.87
CA HIS A 120 2.61 -9.90 -4.54
C HIS A 120 1.67 -8.70 -4.59
N CYS A 121 0.83 -8.61 -3.58
CA CYS A 121 -0.16 -7.55 -3.50
C CYS A 121 -0.36 -7.05 -2.09
N ASP A 122 -0.86 -5.83 -2.05
CA ASP A 122 -1.52 -5.27 -0.89
C ASP A 122 -3.00 -4.99 -1.18
N LEU A 123 -3.82 -5.12 -0.14
CA LEU A 123 -5.15 -4.52 -0.08
C LEU A 123 -5.12 -3.37 0.94
N TRP A 124 -5.27 -2.16 0.42
CA TRP A 124 -5.33 -0.94 1.21
C TRP A 124 -6.77 -0.54 1.49
N MET A 125 -7.00 -0.03 2.69
CA MET A 125 -8.28 0.54 3.14
C MET A 125 -8.06 1.95 3.70
N ALA A 126 -8.96 2.87 3.40
CA ALA A 126 -8.92 4.22 3.98
C ALA A 126 -9.28 4.19 5.48
N ASN A 127 -8.69 5.09 6.27
CA ASN A 127 -8.82 5.12 7.73
C ASN A 127 -10.27 5.04 8.25
N LEU A 128 -11.18 5.82 7.65
CA LEU A 128 -12.58 5.94 8.10
C LEU A 128 -13.40 4.64 7.97
N THR A 129 -12.89 3.65 7.26
CA THR A 129 -13.59 2.40 6.91
C THR A 129 -12.80 1.16 7.33
N LEU A 130 -11.74 1.30 8.13
CA LEU A 130 -10.86 0.18 8.50
C LEU A 130 -11.53 -0.88 9.36
N SER A 131 -12.43 -0.44 10.26
CA SER A 131 -13.22 -1.31 11.13
C SER A 131 -14.37 -1.99 10.39
N GLN A 132 -14.70 -1.53 9.18
CA GLN A 132 -15.74 -2.12 8.35
C GLN A 132 -15.22 -3.36 7.61
N GLU A 133 -16.15 -4.15 7.10
CA GLU A 133 -15.83 -5.21 6.15
C GLU A 133 -15.22 -4.60 4.88
N THR A 134 -14.28 -5.34 4.30
CA THR A 134 -13.67 -4.92 3.04
C THR A 134 -14.73 -5.03 1.94
N PRO A 135 -14.90 -4.01 1.07
CA PRO A 135 -15.86 -4.10 -0.03
C PRO A 135 -15.63 -5.34 -0.89
N ASP A 136 -16.70 -6.06 -1.21
CA ASP A 136 -16.65 -7.34 -1.94
C ASP A 136 -15.89 -7.24 -3.25
N ASP A 137 -16.15 -6.20 -4.05
CA ASP A 137 -15.46 -5.98 -5.32
C ASP A 137 -13.95 -5.90 -5.14
N CYS A 138 -13.51 -5.16 -4.11
CA CYS A 138 -12.09 -4.97 -3.85
C CYS A 138 -11.43 -6.25 -3.35
N LEU A 139 -12.14 -7.03 -2.53
CA LEU A 139 -11.70 -8.33 -2.05
C LEU A 139 -11.62 -9.37 -3.19
N ASN A 140 -12.62 -9.39 -4.07
CA ASN A 140 -12.66 -10.26 -5.25
C ASN A 140 -11.51 -9.94 -6.20
N ARG A 141 -11.25 -8.66 -6.49
CA ARG A 141 -10.11 -8.22 -7.30
C ARG A 141 -8.77 -8.58 -6.67
N PHE A 142 -8.65 -8.47 -5.34
CA PHE A 142 -7.45 -8.91 -4.64
C PHE A 142 -7.21 -10.41 -4.81
N PHE A 143 -8.22 -11.27 -4.66
CA PHE A 143 -8.04 -12.70 -4.89
C PHE A 143 -7.76 -13.05 -6.35
N GLU A 144 -8.45 -12.39 -7.28
CA GLU A 144 -8.27 -12.57 -8.72
C GLU A 144 -6.84 -12.22 -9.16
N TYR A 145 -6.33 -11.04 -8.80
CA TYR A 145 -5.05 -10.55 -9.30
C TYR A 145 -3.83 -11.10 -8.58
N CYS A 146 -3.97 -11.49 -7.33
CA CYS A 146 -2.85 -11.92 -6.49
C CYS A 146 -2.73 -13.45 -6.45
N ASN A 147 -3.85 -14.16 -6.69
CA ASN A 147 -3.94 -15.60 -6.95
C ASN A 147 -2.96 -16.44 -6.12
N THR A 148 -3.07 -16.34 -4.81
CA THR A 148 -2.16 -16.99 -3.84
C THR A 148 -2.92 -17.40 -2.59
N THR A 149 -2.42 -18.43 -1.92
CA THR A 149 -2.97 -18.98 -0.67
C THR A 149 -2.37 -18.34 0.58
N GLN A 150 -1.25 -17.63 0.45
CA GLN A 150 -0.57 -16.99 1.58
C GLN A 150 -1.05 -15.54 1.73
N ILE A 151 -1.93 -15.31 2.69
CA ILE A 151 -2.50 -14.00 2.99
C ILE A 151 -2.18 -13.65 4.45
N TYR A 152 -1.52 -12.51 4.64
CA TYR A 152 -1.14 -12.01 5.94
C TYR A 152 -2.03 -10.84 6.34
N ARG A 153 -2.56 -10.89 7.56
CA ARG A 153 -3.24 -9.76 8.18
C ARG A 153 -2.20 -8.76 8.68
N VAL A 154 -2.31 -7.51 8.22
CA VAL A 154 -1.38 -6.43 8.60
C VAL A 154 -2.04 -5.45 9.56
N TYR A 155 -3.32 -5.12 9.34
CA TYR A 155 -4.08 -4.24 10.22
C TYR A 155 -4.81 -5.02 11.34
N TYR A 156 -4.76 -4.48 12.55
CA TYR A 156 -5.40 -5.01 13.76
C TYR A 156 -6.14 -3.87 14.48
N PRO A 157 -7.21 -4.15 15.25
CA PRO A 157 -7.95 -3.10 15.97
C PRO A 157 -7.10 -2.29 16.96
N ASN A 158 -5.97 -2.83 17.43
CA ASN A 158 -5.02 -2.13 18.30
C ASN A 158 -4.01 -1.25 17.54
N CYS A 159 -4.19 -1.07 16.23
CA CYS A 159 -3.41 -0.12 15.44
C CYS A 159 -3.98 1.29 15.66
N THR A 160 -3.67 1.88 16.81
CA THR A 160 -4.06 3.25 17.19
C THR A 160 -2.80 4.09 17.28
N ASN A 161 -2.51 4.88 16.25
CA ASN A 161 -1.46 5.89 16.24
C ASN A 161 -2.08 7.24 15.88
#